data_AF-G5E0X5-F1
#
_entry.id   AF-G5E0X5-F1
#
_cell.length_a   1.000
_cell.length_b   1.000
_cell.length_c   1.000
_cell.angle_alpha   90.00
_cell.angle_beta   90.00
_cell.angle_gamma   90.00
#
_symmetry.space_group_name_H-M   'P 1'
#
loop_
_entity.id
_entity.type
_entity.pdbx_description
1 polymer ?
#
loop_
_entity_poly.entity_id
_entity_poly.type
_entity_poly.pdbx_seq_one_letter_code
_entity_poly.pdbx_strand_id
1 'polypeptide(L)' 'QLKKLLGKYKYRDLSVREILNVTSVYRDLKPLMDSYVFNDGSSRELLSMVGTIPVSYKGNTYNIPICLWLLDTYPF' A
#
# COMPACT_ATOMS: atom_id res chain seq x y z
N GLN A 1 5.11 13.53 6.02
CA GLN A 1 4.82 12.41 6.94
C GLN A 1 5.15 11.05 6.32
N LEU A 2 4.69 10.74 5.10
CA LEU A 2 4.96 9.44 4.42
C LEU A 2 6.46 9.09 4.24
N LYS A 3 7.31 10.05 3.85
CA LYS A 3 8.78 9.84 3.77
C LYS A 3 9.41 9.37 5.08
N LYS A 4 8.85 9.74 6.24
CA LYS A 4 9.36 9.30 7.55
C LYS A 4 8.97 7.84 7.82
N LEU A 5 7.75 7.44 7.45
CA LEU A 5 7.25 6.08 7.61
C LEU A 5 8.07 5.07 6.78
N LEU A 6 8.47 5.49 5.58
CA LEU A 6 9.26 4.68 4.66
C LEU A 6 10.78 4.78 4.89
N GLY A 7 11.21 5.09 6.12
CA GLY A 7 12.63 5.25 6.44
C GLY A 7 13.47 3.99 6.20
N LYS A 8 12.87 2.80 6.33
CA LYS A 8 13.52 1.49 6.14
C LYS A 8 13.47 0.98 4.68
N TYR A 9 12.80 1.69 3.78
CA TYR A 9 12.61 1.25 2.39
C TYR A 9 13.83 1.60 1.53
N LYS A 10 14.29 0.64 0.73
CA LYS A 10 15.47 0.76 -0.13
C LYS A 10 15.31 1.85 -1.20
N TYR A 11 14.12 1.99 -1.78
CA TYR A 11 13.82 2.95 -2.84
C TYR A 11 12.77 3.98 -2.42
N ARG A 12 12.95 4.54 -1.21
CA ARG A 12 12.00 5.44 -0.54
C ARG A 12 11.35 6.50 -1.44
N ASP A 13 12.14 7.24 -2.23
CA ASP A 13 11.58 8.33 -3.03
C ASP A 13 10.69 7.83 -4.18
N LEU A 14 11.03 6.67 -4.77
CA LEU A 14 10.17 6.00 -5.75
C LEU A 14 8.89 5.49 -5.08
N SER A 15 9.01 4.80 -3.94
CA SER A 15 7.84 4.28 -3.21
C SER A 15 6.87 5.40 -2.83
N VAL A 16 7.39 6.53 -2.32
CA VAL A 16 6.58 7.71 -1.99
C VAL A 16 5.84 8.26 -3.22
N ARG A 17 6.54 8.39 -4.35
CA ARG A 17 5.93 8.89 -5.59
C ARG A 17 4.76 8.01 -6.02
N GLU A 18 4.97 6.69 -6.06
CA GLU A 18 3.93 5.75 -6.50
C GLU A 18 2.75 5.71 -5.53
N ILE A 19 2.99 5.76 -4.21
CA ILE A 19 1.90 5.83 -3.21
C ILE A 19 1.09 7.12 -3.38
N LEU A 20 1.75 8.26 -3.60
CA LEU A 20 1.04 9.53 -3.83
C LEU A 20 0.21 9.49 -5.12
N ASN A 21 0.73 8.88 -6.18
CA ASN A 21 -0.03 8.67 -7.41
C ASN A 21 -1.28 7.81 -7.17
N VAL A 22 -1.14 6.67 -6.50
CA VAL A 22 -2.27 5.77 -6.19
C VAL A 22 -3.31 6.46 -5.32
N THR A 23 -2.90 7.12 -4.24
CA THR A 23 -3.82 7.84 -3.33
C THR A 23 -4.55 9.02 -3.99
N SER A 24 -3.96 9.61 -5.04
CA SER A 24 -4.62 10.67 -5.82
C SER A 24 -5.79 10.14 -6.66
N VAL A 25 -5.69 8.90 -7.15
CA VAL A 25 -6.71 8.23 -7.96
C VAL A 25 -7.75 7.53 -7.08
N TYR A 26 -7.28 6.78 -6.07
CA TYR A 26 -8.11 5.98 -5.17
C TYR A 26 -8.06 6.57 -3.75
N ARG A 27 -8.93 7.56 -3.49
CA ARG A 27 -8.92 8.31 -2.21
C ARG A 27 -9.26 7.46 -0.98
N ASP A 28 -9.95 6.34 -1.19
CA ASP A 28 -10.32 5.42 -0.12
C ASP A 28 -9.17 4.47 0.25
N LEU A 29 -8.14 4.34 -0.59
CA LEU A 29 -6.91 3.62 -0.26
C LEU A 29 -5.98 4.52 0.57
N LYS A 30 -5.67 4.07 1.78
CA LYS A 30 -4.82 4.81 2.71
C LYS A 30 -3.57 4.03 3.07
N PRO A 31 -2.41 4.70 3.18
CA PRO A 31 -1.20 4.07 3.69
C PRO A 31 -1.33 3.80 5.19
N LEU A 32 -0.99 2.58 5.61
CA LEU A 32 -0.96 2.12 6.99
C LEU A 32 0.36 1.39 7.25
N MET A 33 1.04 1.69 8.36
CA MET A 33 2.18 0.90 8.81
C MET A 33 1.67 -0.21 9.72
N ASP A 34 2.06 -1.45 9.44
CA ASP A 34 1.63 -2.61 10.23
C ASP A 34 2.66 -3.75 10.14
N SER A 35 2.57 -4.73 11.04
CA SER A 35 3.49 -5.86 11.13
C SER A 35 3.09 -6.96 10.14
N TYR A 36 3.94 -7.20 9.14
CA TYR A 36 3.78 -8.30 8.20
C TYR A 36 4.59 -9.52 8.65
N VAL A 37 3.94 -10.67 8.73
CA VAL A 37 4.57 -11.96 9.03
C VAL A 37 4.89 -12.68 7.72
N PHE A 38 6.17 -12.91 7.47
CA PHE A 38 6.64 -13.67 6.31
C PHE A 38 6.44 -15.17 6.50
N ASN A 39 6.53 -15.91 5.40
CA ASN A 39 6.36 -17.37 5.41
C ASN A 39 7.43 -18.11 6.25
N ASP A 40 8.57 -17.47 6.50
CA ASP A 40 9.63 -18.00 7.38
C ASP A 40 9.36 -17.72 8.88
N GLY A 41 8.22 -17.09 9.21
CA GLY A 41 7.84 -16.70 10.55
C GLY A 41 8.48 -15.39 11.03
N SER A 42 9.40 -14.80 10.27
CA SER A 42 9.95 -13.48 10.60
C SER A 42 8.90 -12.40 10.41
N SER A 43 8.96 -11.35 11.23
CA SER A 43 8.03 -10.21 11.14
C SER A 43 8.78 -8.93 10.80
N ARG A 44 8.20 -8.08 9.95
CA ARG A 44 8.71 -6.72 9.68
C ARG A 44 7.58 -5.72 9.64
N GLU A 45 7.86 -4.51 10.10
CA GLU A 45 6.99 -3.35 9.85
C GLU A 45 7.06 -2.95 8.38
N LEU A 46 5.95 -3.11 7.67
CA LEU A 46 5.79 -2.72 6.28
C LEU A 46 4.60 -1.76 6.14
N LEU A 47 4.63 -0.99 5.06
CA LEU A 47 3.50 -0.19 4.63
C LEU A 47 2.53 -1.06 3.84
N SER A 48 1.26 -0.99 4.20
CA SER A 48 0.13 -1.51 3.43
C SER A 48 -0.73 -0.36 2.91
N MET A 49 -1.31 -0.54 1.73
CA MET A 49 -2.36 0.32 1.18
C MET A 49 -3.70 -0.39 1.43
N VAL A 50 -4.48 0.13 2.38
CA VAL A 50 -5.72 -0.49 2.84
C VAL A 50 -6.90 0.43 2.52
N GLY A 51 -7.99 -0.15 2.03
CA GLY A 51 -9.20 0.59 1.71
C GLY A 51 -10.02 -0.12 0.64
N THR A 52 -10.79 0.64 -0.13
CA THR A 52 -11.62 0.09 -1.20
C THR A 52 -11.22 0.63 -2.57
N ILE A 53 -11.43 -0.19 -3.61
CA ILE A 53 -11.35 0.25 -5.01
C ILE A 53 -12.71 0.08 -5.70
N PRO A 54 -13.11 1.02 -6.57
CA PRO A 54 -14.32 0.88 -7.37
C PRO A 54 -14.09 -0.16 -8.49
N VAL A 55 -14.94 -1.18 -8.54
CA VAL A 55 -14.93 -2.23 -9.56
C VAL A 55 -16.30 -2.31 -10.23
N SER A 56 -16.36 -2.11 -11.54
CA SER A 56 -17.59 -2.21 -12.31
C SER A 56 -17.89 -3.66 -12.67
N TYR A 57 -19.07 -4.15 -12.29
CA TYR A 57 -19.57 -5.49 -12.60
C TYR A 57 -21.07 -5.46 -12.89
N LYS A 58 -21.48 -5.97 -14.06
CA LYS A 58 -22.90 -6.03 -14.50
C LYS A 58 -23.65 -4.69 -14.38
N GLY A 59 -23.02 -3.60 -14.79
CA GLY A 59 -23.61 -2.26 -14.77
C GLY A 59 -23.63 -1.56 -13.41
N ASN A 60 -23.19 -2.23 -12.33
CA ASN A 60 -23.05 -1.64 -10.99
C ASN A 60 -21.57 -1.45 -10.65
N THR A 61 -21.27 -0.49 -9.78
CA THR A 61 -19.92 -0.30 -9.23
C THR A 61 -19.89 -0.72 -7.77
N TYR A 62 -18.94 -1.57 -7.42
CA TYR A 62 -18.74 -2.12 -6.09
C TYR A 62 -17.44 -1.59 -5.48
N ASN A 63 -17.48 -1.21 -4.22
CA ASN A 63 -16.29 -0.81 -3.47
C ASN A 63 -15.65 -2.05 -2.85
N ILE A 64 -14.69 -2.65 -3.54
CA ILE A 64 -14.06 -3.91 -3.12
C ILE A 64 -12.94 -3.62 -2.12
N PRO A 65 -12.98 -4.18 -0.89
CA PRO A 65 -11.93 -3.98 0.09
C PRO A 65 -10.65 -4.73 -0.33
N ILE A 66 -9.52 -4.03 -0.27
CA ILE A 66 -8.20 -4.59 -0.56
C ILE A 66 -7.17 -4.16 0.48
N CYS A 67 -6.09 -4.95 0.57
CA CYS A 67 -4.90 -4.64 1.33
C CYS A 67 -3.68 -5.01 0.47
N LEU A 68 -2.88 -4.01 0.08
CA LEU A 68 -1.68 -4.21 -0.72
C LEU A 68 -0.45 -3.96 0.15
N TRP A 69 0.32 -5.01 0.45
CA TRP A 69 1.58 -4.88 1.17
C TRP A 69 2.72 -4.48 0.24
N LEU A 70 3.48 -3.46 0.62
CA LEU A 70 4.67 -3.04 -0.11
C LEU A 70 5.90 -3.55 0.62
N LEU A 71 6.70 -4.40 -0.04
CA LEU A 71 7.99 -4.84 0.49
C LEU A 71 8.98 -3.67 0.59
N ASP A 72 9.97 -3.78 1.46
CA ASP A 72 11.04 -2.79 1.65
C ASP A 72 11.90 -2.59 0.38
N THR A 73 11.84 -3.52 -0.58
CA THR A 73 12.47 -3.44 -1.90
C THR A 73 11.61 -2.82 -3.00
N TYR A 74 10.32 -2.52 -2.75
CA TYR A 74 9.44 -1.91 -3.74
C TYR A 74 10.08 -0.64 -4.34
N PRO A 75 10.09 -0.46 -5.67
CA PRO A 75 9.22 -1.12 -6.67
C PRO A 75 9.79 -2.37 -7.35
N PHE A 76 10.88 -2.97 -6.83
CA PHE A 76 11.52 -4.16 -7.39
C PHE A 76 11.47 -5.37 -6.44
#